data_AF-A0A9N9EEY8-F1
#
_entry.id   AF-A0A9N9EEY8-F1
#
_cell.length_a   1.000
_cell.length_b   1.000
_cell.length_c   1.000
_cell.angle_alpha   90.00
_cell.angle_beta   90.00
_cell.angle_gamma   90.00
#
_symmetry.space_group_name_H-M   'P 1'
#
loop_
_entity.id
_entity.type
_entity.pdbx_description
1 polymer ?
#
loop_
_entity_poly.entity_id
_entity_poly.type
_entity_poly.pdbx_seq_one_letter_code
_entity_poly.pdbx_strand_id
1 'polypeptide(L)'
;FYRPLLPQRRLSSSLIIQPKYDLTPIYAELPNDSKAMPKIANMVVAIVKDLEEAKQREIMALGEAKQREIINVIEKKESEKSDLRNHITHLEIDVKTRTESLLRSRRMCNVRGALEFIRSEIRSQHKTVSFREPTDNILMGLTKDTKFVSVLQQTCTLNNTQYKDVQKCMGGLYHTASKQLH
;
A
#
# COMPACT_ATOMS: atom_id res chain seq x y z
N PHE A 1 -11.03 -6.84 4.32
CA PHE A 1 -10.58 -6.82 2.93
C PHE A 1 -11.79 -6.66 2.02
N TYR A 2 -12.09 -5.44 1.59
CA TYR A 2 -13.18 -5.15 0.66
C TYR A 2 -12.69 -5.37 -0.77
N ARG A 3 -13.23 -6.36 -1.49
CA ARG A 3 -13.09 -6.48 -2.95
C ARG A 3 -14.19 -5.62 -3.58
N PRO A 4 -13.88 -4.58 -4.36
CA PRO A 4 -14.89 -3.89 -5.14
C PRO A 4 -15.45 -4.85 -6.18
N LEU A 5 -16.77 -5.04 -6.19
CA LEU A 5 -17.47 -5.76 -7.26
C LEU A 5 -17.36 -4.89 -8.52
N LEU A 6 -16.57 -5.33 -9.49
CA LEU A 6 -16.52 -4.68 -10.80
C LEU A 6 -17.90 -4.81 -11.46
N PRO A 7 -18.45 -3.73 -12.03
CA PRO A 7 -19.74 -3.77 -12.71
C PRO A 7 -19.66 -4.72 -13.91
N GLN A 8 -20.54 -5.72 -13.92
CA GLN A 8 -20.75 -6.57 -15.10
C GLN A 8 -21.26 -5.70 -16.24
N ARG A 9 -20.37 -5.38 -17.20
CA ARG A 9 -20.78 -4.82 -18.48
C ARG A 9 -21.62 -5.88 -19.20
N ARG A 10 -22.94 -5.69 -19.23
CA ARG A 10 -23.82 -6.38 -20.15
C ARG A 10 -23.39 -6.00 -21.57
N LEU A 11 -22.79 -6.94 -22.30
CA LEU A 11 -22.57 -6.81 -23.73
C LEU A 11 -23.94 -6.90 -24.40
N SER A 12 -24.51 -5.75 -24.77
CA SER A 12 -25.73 -5.68 -25.58
C SER A 12 -25.42 -6.23 -26.98
N SER A 13 -25.85 -7.46 -27.24
CA SER A 13 -25.53 -8.27 -28.41
C SER A 13 -26.36 -7.96 -29.66
N SER A 14 -26.67 -6.70 -29.94
CA SER A 14 -27.52 -6.37 -31.10
C SER A 14 -27.08 -5.10 -31.80
N LEU A 15 -25.83 -5.08 -32.29
CA LEU A 15 -25.51 -4.30 -33.48
C LEU A 15 -25.88 -5.14 -34.70
N ILE A 16 -27.19 -5.27 -34.95
CA ILE A 16 -27.67 -5.67 -36.26
C ILE A 16 -27.29 -4.50 -37.16
N ILE A 17 -26.25 -4.70 -37.99
CA ILE A 17 -25.83 -3.72 -38.99
C ILE A 17 -26.95 -3.70 -40.04
N GLN A 18 -27.96 -2.86 -39.83
CA GLN A 18 -28.87 -2.53 -40.90
C GLN A 18 -28.08 -1.74 -41.95
N PRO A 19 -28.14 -2.12 -43.23
CA PRO A 19 -27.50 -1.33 -44.29
C PRO A 19 -28.10 0.07 -44.25
N LYS A 20 -27.23 1.06 -44.05
CA LYS A 20 -27.63 2.46 -43.77
C LYS A 20 -28.27 3.16 -44.97
N TYR A 21 -28.25 2.51 -46.14
CA TYR A 21 -28.73 3.06 -47.40
C TYR A 21 -29.56 2.01 -48.13
N ASP A 22 -30.85 2.31 -48.32
CA ASP A 22 -31.72 1.58 -49.23
C ASP A 22 -31.47 2.10 -50.65
N LEU A 23 -30.84 1.27 -51.49
CA LEU A 23 -30.52 1.62 -52.88
C LEU A 23 -31.69 1.30 -53.84
N THR A 24 -32.76 0.68 -53.35
CA THR A 24 -33.94 0.28 -54.14
C THR A 24 -34.54 1.43 -54.97
N PRO A 25 -34.63 2.69 -54.47
CA PRO A 25 -35.16 3.81 -55.25
C PRO A 25 -34.29 4.17 -56.47
N ILE A 26 -32.96 4.06 -56.34
CA ILE A 26 -32.02 4.41 -57.41
C ILE A 26 -32.09 3.38 -58.55
N TYR A 27 -32.32 2.12 -58.22
CA TYR A 27 -32.50 1.05 -59.21
C TYR A 27 -33.83 1.17 -59.97
N ALA A 28 -34.85 1.80 -59.39
CA ALA A 28 -36.16 1.96 -60.01
C ALA A 28 -36.22 3.03 -61.12
N GLU A 29 -35.29 3.99 -61.14
CA GLU A 29 -35.27 5.09 -62.12
C GLU A 29 -34.43 4.80 -63.38
N LEU A 30 -33.76 3.64 -63.46
CA LEU A 30 -32.84 3.33 -64.55
C LEU A 30 -33.51 2.56 -65.71
N PRO A 31 -33.23 2.90 -66.99
CA PRO A 31 -33.82 2.22 -68.14
C PRO A 31 -33.38 0.75 -68.23
N ASN A 32 -34.35 -0.18 -68.22
CA ASN A 32 -34.13 -1.63 -68.22
C ASN A 32 -33.37 -2.16 -69.45
N ASP A 33 -33.33 -1.43 -70.56
CA ASP A 33 -32.84 -1.91 -71.86
C ASP A 33 -31.39 -1.50 -72.18
N SER A 34 -30.69 -0.86 -71.24
CA SER A 34 -29.35 -0.33 -71.51
C SER A 34 -28.25 -1.36 -71.22
N LYS A 35 -27.51 -1.77 -72.27
CA LYS A 35 -26.25 -2.53 -72.16
C LYS A 35 -25.18 -1.87 -71.27
N ALA A 36 -25.37 -0.61 -70.85
CA ALA A 36 -24.50 0.10 -69.92
C ALA A 36 -24.74 -0.26 -68.44
N MET A 37 -25.92 -0.76 -68.09
CA MET A 37 -26.30 -1.05 -66.69
C MET A 37 -25.40 -2.08 -65.99
N PRO A 38 -25.04 -3.22 -66.61
CA PRO A 38 -24.11 -4.17 -66.01
C PRO A 38 -22.72 -3.56 -65.75
N LYS A 39 -22.26 -2.64 -66.60
CA LYS A 39 -20.96 -1.97 -66.44
C LYS A 39 -20.98 -1.01 -65.25
N ILE A 40 -22.06 -0.25 -65.10
CA ILE A 40 -22.24 0.66 -63.96
C ILE A 40 -22.36 -0.13 -62.66
N ALA A 41 -23.15 -1.20 -62.65
CA ALA A 41 -23.29 -2.07 -61.47
C ALA A 41 -21.94 -2.66 -61.04
N ASN A 42 -21.15 -3.19 -61.98
CA ASN A 42 -19.82 -3.72 -61.68
C ASN A 42 -18.87 -2.66 -61.13
N MET A 43 -18.91 -1.44 -61.67
CA MET A 43 -18.10 -0.32 -61.19
C MET A 43 -18.50 0.10 -59.76
N VAL A 44 -19.80 0.18 -59.48
CA VAL A 44 -20.30 0.49 -58.13
C VAL A 44 -19.89 -0.58 -57.13
N VAL A 45 -20.02 -1.86 -57.50
CA VAL A 45 -19.59 -2.99 -56.64
C VAL A 45 -18.09 -2.91 -56.35
N ALA A 46 -17.26 -2.59 -57.34
CA ALA A 46 -15.82 -2.42 -57.14
C ALA A 46 -15.50 -1.26 -56.17
N ILE A 47 -16.14 -0.10 -56.36
CA ILE A 47 -15.96 1.06 -55.48
C ILE A 47 -16.41 0.75 -54.04
N VAL A 48 -17.56 0.10 -53.86
CA VAL A 48 -18.06 -0.29 -52.53
C VAL A 48 -17.09 -1.25 -51.84
N LYS A 49 -16.57 -2.24 -52.58
CA LYS A 49 -15.59 -3.19 -52.05
C LYS A 49 -14.31 -2.47 -51.63
N ASP A 50 -13.76 -1.59 -52.46
CA ASP A 50 -12.55 -0.82 -52.14
C ASP A 50 -12.75 0.08 -50.90
N LEU A 51 -13.93 0.68 -50.76
CA LEU A 51 -14.31 1.49 -49.59
C LEU A 51 -14.44 0.63 -48.33
N GLU A 52 -15.04 -0.56 -48.41
CA GLU A 52 -15.15 -1.48 -47.29
C GLU A 52 -13.77 -1.97 -46.84
N GLU A 53 -12.89 -2.32 -47.78
CA GLU A 53 -11.51 -2.71 -47.49
C GLU A 53 -10.69 -1.56 -46.89
N ALA A 54 -10.86 -0.33 -47.39
CA ALA A 54 -10.22 0.86 -46.82
C ALA A 54 -10.69 1.12 -45.39
N LYS A 55 -12.01 1.07 -45.15
CA LYS A 55 -12.60 1.23 -43.81
C LYS A 55 -12.13 0.14 -42.86
N GLN A 56 -12.04 -1.11 -43.30
CA GLN A 56 -11.56 -2.20 -42.47
C GLN A 56 -10.08 -2.04 -42.11
N ARG A 57 -9.24 -1.59 -43.06
CA ARG A 57 -7.84 -1.24 -42.80
C ARG A 57 -7.71 -0.12 -41.77
N GLU A 58 -8.51 0.93 -41.89
CA GLU A 58 -8.52 2.05 -40.93
C GLU A 58 -8.93 1.59 -39.52
N ILE A 59 -9.97 0.76 -39.40
CA ILE A 59 -10.41 0.21 -38.11
C ILE A 59 -9.31 -0.63 -37.47
N MET A 60 -8.63 -1.49 -38.25
CA MET A 60 -7.51 -2.30 -37.75
C MET A 60 -6.35 -1.41 -37.30
N ALA A 61 -5.95 -0.43 -38.12
CA ALA A 61 -4.86 0.49 -37.79
C ALA A 61 -5.17 1.31 -36.52
N LEU A 62 -6.40 1.79 -36.37
CA LEU A 62 -6.85 2.50 -35.17
C LEU A 62 -6.86 1.58 -33.93
N GLY A 63 -7.25 0.32 -34.11
CA GLY A 63 -7.21 -0.72 -33.07
C GLY A 63 -5.79 -0.97 -32.57
N GLU A 64 -4.85 -1.19 -33.49
CA GLU A 64 -3.43 -1.39 -33.18
C GLU A 64 -2.78 -0.16 -32.54
N ALA A 65 -3.12 1.05 -33.01
CA ALA A 65 -2.64 2.29 -32.42
C ALA A 65 -3.11 2.45 -30.96
N LYS A 66 -4.40 2.20 -30.70
CA LYS A 66 -4.97 2.24 -29.34
C LYS A 66 -4.36 1.18 -28.43
N GLN A 67 -4.14 -0.04 -28.94
CA GLN A 67 -3.49 -1.10 -28.15
C GLN A 67 -2.06 -0.73 -27.76
N ARG A 68 -1.28 -0.17 -28.70
CA ARG A 68 0.08 0.32 -28.42
C ARG A 68 0.09 1.44 -27.39
N GLU A 69 -0.83 2.40 -27.50
CA GLU A 69 -0.94 3.48 -26.52
C GLU A 69 -1.25 2.96 -25.12
N ILE A 70 -2.17 1.99 -25.00
CA ILE A 70 -2.50 1.34 -23.72
C ILE A 70 -1.27 0.68 -23.12
N ILE A 71 -0.50 -0.07 -23.91
CA ILE A 71 0.74 -0.74 -23.45
C ILE A 71 1.74 0.30 -22.95
N ASN A 72 2.01 1.36 -23.71
CA ASN A 72 2.94 2.41 -23.32
C ASN A 72 2.54 3.09 -22.00
N VAL A 73 1.23 3.33 -21.80
CA VAL A 73 0.72 3.94 -20.56
C VAL A 73 0.89 2.98 -19.37
N ILE A 74 0.69 1.67 -19.57
CA ILE A 74 0.89 0.66 -18.51
C ILE A 74 2.36 0.60 -18.14
N GLU A 75 3.26 0.45 -19.11
CA GLU A 75 4.72 0.37 -18.88
C GLU A 75 5.25 1.59 -18.13
N LYS A 76 4.85 2.80 -18.55
CA LYS A 76 5.23 4.05 -17.88
C LYS A 76 4.73 4.11 -16.43
N LYS A 77 3.50 3.67 -16.17
CA LYS A 77 2.95 3.63 -14.80
C LYS A 77 3.66 2.59 -13.95
N GLU A 78 4.05 1.45 -14.52
CA GLU A 78 4.81 0.42 -13.80
C GLU A 78 6.22 0.88 -13.46
N SER A 79 6.90 1.59 -14.36
CA SER A 79 8.22 2.17 -14.08
C SER A 79 8.15 3.22 -12.97
N GLU A 80 7.23 4.18 -13.06
CA GLU A 80 7.04 5.22 -12.02
C GLU A 80 6.70 4.60 -10.65
N LYS A 81 5.88 3.55 -10.63
CA LYS A 81 5.54 2.83 -9.40
C LYS A 81 6.75 2.10 -8.80
N SER A 82 7.62 1.54 -9.62
CA SER A 82 8.87 0.92 -9.19
C SER A 82 9.81 1.96 -8.56
N ASP A 83 9.97 3.10 -9.22
CA ASP A 83 10.83 4.20 -8.73
C ASP A 83 10.34 4.75 -7.39
N LEU A 84 9.03 4.97 -7.24
CA LEU A 84 8.44 5.40 -5.98
C LEU A 84 8.65 4.39 -4.86
N ARG A 85 8.57 3.08 -5.15
CA ARG A 85 8.85 2.04 -4.15
C ARG A 85 10.30 2.07 -3.69
N ASN A 86 11.23 2.21 -4.63
CA ASN A 86 12.66 2.32 -4.31
C ASN A 86 12.96 3.58 -3.49
N HIS A 87 12.27 4.68 -3.76
CA HIS A 87 12.42 5.90 -2.97
C HIS A 87 11.88 5.73 -1.54
N ILE A 88 10.72 5.08 -1.38
CA ILE A 88 10.15 4.78 -0.06
C ILE A 88 11.09 3.89 0.76
N THR A 89 11.63 2.82 0.18
CA THR A 89 12.54 1.92 0.91
C THR A 89 13.81 2.65 1.34
N HIS A 90 14.35 3.55 0.50
CA HIS A 90 15.49 4.38 0.88
C HIS A 90 15.16 5.31 2.05
N LEU A 91 14.01 5.99 2.02
CA LEU A 91 13.57 6.86 3.10
C LEU A 91 13.32 6.11 4.41
N GLU A 92 12.78 4.89 4.34
CA GLU A 92 12.59 4.02 5.52
C GLU A 92 13.93 3.65 6.16
N ILE A 93 14.93 3.29 5.35
CA ILE A 93 16.29 3.02 5.81
C ILE A 93 16.89 4.27 6.46
N ASP A 94 16.78 5.44 5.82
CA ASP A 94 17.30 6.70 6.35
C ASP A 94 16.66 7.07 7.70
N VAL A 95 15.34 6.95 7.81
CA VAL A 95 14.61 7.22 9.06
C VAL A 95 15.08 6.26 10.16
N LYS A 96 15.24 4.98 9.84
CA LYS A 96 15.75 3.98 10.79
C LYS A 96 17.16 4.32 11.27
N THR A 97 18.08 4.60 10.35
CA THR A 97 19.47 4.97 10.68
C THR A 97 19.54 6.26 11.50
N ARG A 98 18.75 7.28 11.16
CA ARG A 98 18.66 8.53 11.95
C ARG A 98 18.10 8.28 13.34
N THR A 99 17.06 7.47 13.46
CA THR A 99 16.46 7.10 14.76
C THR A 99 17.47 6.37 15.64
N GLU A 100 18.20 5.40 15.09
CA GLU A 100 19.26 4.69 15.81
C GLU A 100 20.38 5.64 16.27
N SER A 101 20.82 6.55 15.39
CA SER A 101 21.84 7.55 15.72
C SER A 101 21.37 8.49 16.84
N LEU A 102 20.13 8.96 16.78
CA LEU A 102 19.50 9.78 17.82
C LEU A 102 19.45 9.04 19.17
N LEU A 103 19.00 7.79 19.17
CA LEU A 103 18.95 6.97 20.39
C LEU A 103 20.35 6.75 20.98
N ARG A 104 21.36 6.48 20.15
CA ARG A 104 22.77 6.35 20.60
C ARG A 104 23.29 7.66 21.19
N SER A 105 23.06 8.79 20.51
CA SER A 105 23.52 10.11 20.96
C SER A 105 22.94 10.51 22.32
N ARG A 106 21.69 10.12 22.60
CA ARG A 106 21.01 10.38 23.88
C ARG A 106 21.32 9.34 24.97
N ARG A 107 22.22 8.37 24.70
CA ARG A 107 22.43 7.18 25.56
C ARG A 107 21.14 6.43 25.89
N MET A 108 20.11 6.60 25.06
CA MET A 108 18.83 5.88 25.11
C MET A 108 18.93 4.59 24.29
N CYS A 109 20.07 3.89 24.38
CA CYS A 109 20.23 2.56 23.81
C CYS A 109 19.05 1.72 24.29
N ASN A 110 18.34 1.08 23.36
CA ASN A 110 17.05 0.41 23.52
C ASN A 110 16.91 -0.34 24.87
N VAL A 111 16.61 0.41 25.94
CA VAL A 111 16.67 -0.08 27.32
C VAL A 111 15.68 -1.21 27.47
N ARG A 112 14.53 -1.07 26.81
CA ARG A 112 13.53 -2.12 26.69
C ARG A 112 14.07 -3.38 26.01
N GLY A 113 14.77 -3.26 24.88
CA GLY A 113 15.38 -4.41 24.20
C GLY A 113 16.45 -5.12 25.04
N ALA A 114 17.31 -4.35 25.72
CA ALA A 114 18.30 -4.91 26.66
C ALA A 114 17.61 -5.59 27.85
N LEU A 115 16.57 -4.97 28.42
CA LEU A 115 15.79 -5.54 29.52
C LEU A 115 15.01 -6.80 29.09
N GLU A 116 14.44 -6.83 27.88
CA GLU A 116 13.73 -8.00 27.35
C GLU A 116 14.71 -9.15 27.05
N PHE A 117 15.91 -8.86 26.53
CA PHE A 117 16.98 -9.84 26.36
C PHE A 117 17.42 -10.44 27.71
N ILE A 118 17.73 -9.59 28.70
CA ILE A 118 18.09 -10.03 30.06
C ILE A 118 16.96 -10.85 30.69
N ARG A 119 15.70 -10.42 30.51
CA ARG A 119 14.52 -11.15 31.01
C ARG A 119 14.36 -12.51 30.33
N SER A 120 14.67 -12.62 29.04
CA SER A 120 14.64 -13.87 28.30
C SER A 120 15.71 -14.84 28.80
N GLU A 121 16.94 -14.36 29.02
CA GLU A 121 18.05 -15.15 29.59
C GLU A 121 17.78 -15.64 31.03
N ILE A 122 17.21 -14.79 31.88
CA ILE A 122 16.85 -15.20 33.25
C ILE A 122 15.76 -16.28 33.23
N ARG A 123 14.81 -16.21 32.27
CA ARG A 123 13.73 -17.19 32.12
C ARG A 123 14.22 -18.52 31.54
N SER A 124 15.18 -18.49 30.62
CA SER A 124 15.76 -19.72 30.05
C SER A 124 16.57 -20.49 31.10
N GLN A 125 17.23 -19.79 32.03
CA GLN A 125 18.06 -20.39 33.08
C GLN A 125 17.27 -20.88 34.30
N HIS A 126 16.10 -20.31 34.60
CA HIS A 126 15.32 -20.65 35.80
C HIS A 126 13.84 -20.96 35.49
N LYS A 127 13.52 -22.23 35.25
CA LYS A 127 12.16 -22.70 34.91
C LYS A 127 11.09 -22.53 36.01
N THR A 128 11.44 -22.18 37.25
CA THR A 128 10.51 -22.28 38.40
C THR A 128 10.61 -21.15 39.43
N VAL A 129 11.12 -19.97 39.09
CA VAL A 129 11.17 -18.86 40.08
C VAL A 129 9.80 -18.22 40.23
N SER A 130 9.10 -18.56 41.33
CA SER A 130 7.94 -17.81 41.79
C SER A 130 8.33 -16.38 42.14
N PHE A 131 7.57 -15.41 41.64
CA PHE A 131 7.84 -13.99 41.81
C PHE A 131 7.46 -13.60 43.25
N ARG A 132 8.44 -13.39 44.12
CA ARG A 132 8.23 -12.67 45.40
C ARG A 132 8.67 -11.23 45.22
N GLU A 133 7.81 -10.28 45.59
CA GLU A 133 8.19 -8.86 45.67
C GLU A 133 9.42 -8.70 46.59
N PRO A 134 10.38 -7.84 46.23
CA PRO A 134 11.61 -7.68 47.00
C PRO A 134 11.34 -6.78 48.22
N THR A 135 11.55 -7.35 49.42
CA THR A 135 11.53 -6.66 50.72
C THR A 135 12.86 -5.96 51.00
N ASP A 136 13.18 -4.91 50.24
CA ASP A 136 14.31 -4.04 50.61
C ASP A 136 13.84 -2.95 51.57
N ASN A 137 14.20 -3.10 52.86
CA ASN A 137 13.77 -2.24 53.95
C ASN A 137 14.17 -0.77 53.77
N ILE A 138 15.27 -0.50 53.05
CA ILE A 138 15.76 0.86 52.81
C ILE A 138 14.82 1.62 51.86
N LEU A 139 14.28 0.91 50.86
CA LEU A 139 13.44 1.51 49.81
C LEU A 139 11.97 1.55 50.23
N MET A 140 11.56 0.58 51.04
CA MET A 140 10.38 0.72 51.92
C MET A 140 10.50 1.94 52.84
N GLY A 141 11.71 2.26 53.31
CA GLY A 141 12.00 3.50 54.04
C GLY A 141 11.84 4.75 53.18
N LEU A 142 12.44 4.78 52.00
CA LEU A 142 12.37 5.92 51.07
C LEU A 142 10.94 6.20 50.57
N THR A 143 10.15 5.15 50.31
CA THR A 143 8.74 5.30 49.94
C THR A 143 7.86 5.81 51.08
N LYS A 144 8.33 5.74 52.32
CA LYS A 144 7.71 6.34 53.52
C LYS A 144 8.26 7.72 53.86
N ASP A 145 9.39 8.12 53.28
CA ASP A 145 9.98 9.45 53.45
C ASP A 145 9.16 10.48 52.67
N THR A 146 8.47 11.36 53.40
CA THR A 146 7.60 12.40 52.84
C THR A 146 8.36 13.40 51.98
N LYS A 147 9.62 13.70 52.30
CA LYS A 147 10.46 14.60 51.52
C LYS A 147 10.83 13.96 50.19
N PHE A 148 11.20 12.68 50.20
CA PHE A 148 11.47 11.93 48.97
C PHE A 148 10.22 11.85 48.08
N VAL A 149 9.07 11.46 48.64
CA VAL A 149 7.81 11.30 47.89
C VAL A 149 7.37 12.62 47.26
N SER A 150 7.46 13.74 47.98
CA SER A 150 7.08 15.05 47.45
C SER A 150 7.97 15.49 46.28
N VAL A 151 9.30 15.32 46.39
CA VAL A 151 10.25 15.61 45.30
C VAL A 151 9.98 14.70 44.10
N LEU A 152 9.71 13.41 44.34
CA LEU A 152 9.43 12.45 43.27
C LEU A 152 8.11 12.79 42.55
N GLN A 153 7.06 13.15 43.28
CA GLN A 153 5.78 13.60 42.70
C GLN A 153 5.94 14.88 41.88
N GLN A 154 6.65 15.88 42.42
CA GLN A 154 6.93 17.12 41.70
C GLN A 154 7.69 16.84 40.39
N THR A 155 8.67 15.95 40.44
CA THR A 155 9.42 15.52 39.26
C THR A 155 8.52 14.81 38.25
N CYS A 156 7.59 13.97 38.71
CA CYS A 156 6.61 13.32 37.84
C CYS A 156 5.70 14.36 37.14
N THR A 157 5.22 15.36 37.88
CA THR A 157 4.42 16.46 37.32
C THR A 157 5.20 17.25 36.28
N LEU A 158 6.45 17.62 36.56
CA LEU A 158 7.31 18.35 35.62
C LEU A 158 7.58 17.58 34.32
N ASN A 159 7.65 16.25 34.38
CA ASN A 159 7.91 15.39 33.23
C ASN A 159 6.65 14.82 32.58
N ASN A 160 5.46 15.24 33.04
CA ASN A 160 4.18 14.73 32.58
C ASN A 160 4.05 13.19 32.66
N THR A 161 4.61 12.60 33.72
CA THR A 161 4.54 11.17 34.00
C THR A 161 3.64 10.89 35.20
N GLN A 162 2.97 9.72 35.21
CA GLN A 162 2.14 9.34 36.35
C GLN A 162 3.00 8.76 37.46
N TYR A 163 2.87 9.31 38.67
CA TYR A 163 3.57 8.83 39.86
C TYR A 163 3.38 7.32 40.10
N LYS A 164 2.17 6.79 39.86
CA LYS A 164 1.86 5.36 39.99
C LYS A 164 2.71 4.48 39.09
N ASP A 165 3.03 4.94 37.89
CA ASP A 165 3.84 4.17 36.93
C ASP A 165 5.31 4.18 37.35
N VAL A 166 5.81 5.32 37.80
CA VAL A 166 7.17 5.45 38.35
C VAL A 166 7.33 4.58 39.60
N GLN A 167 6.33 4.56 40.49
CA GLN A 167 6.31 3.72 41.68
C GLN A 167 6.37 2.23 41.33
N LYS A 168 5.59 1.78 40.33
CA LYS A 168 5.64 0.40 39.81
C LYS A 168 7.00 0.08 39.19
N CYS A 169 7.59 1.02 38.44
CA CYS A 169 8.91 0.84 37.84
C CYS A 169 10.03 0.75 38.88
N MET A 170 9.98 1.55 39.96
CA MET A 170 10.91 1.42 41.07
C MET A 170 10.83 0.02 41.68
N GLY A 171 9.60 -0.48 41.94
CA GLY A 171 9.38 -1.86 42.37
C GLY A 171 9.99 -2.91 41.44
N GLY A 172 9.92 -2.69 40.12
CA GLY A 172 10.48 -3.58 39.10
C GLY A 172 12.01 -3.54 38.94
N LEU A 173 12.64 -2.37 39.11
CA LEU A 173 14.10 -2.18 38.99
C LEU A 173 14.90 -2.97 40.05
N TYR A 174 14.29 -3.26 41.21
CA TYR A 174 14.94 -4.02 42.30
C TYR A 174 15.31 -5.45 41.94
N HIS A 175 14.52 -6.11 41.10
CA HIS A 175 14.81 -7.49 40.70
C HIS A 175 16.09 -7.63 39.88
N THR A 176 16.54 -6.54 39.26
CA THR A 176 17.73 -6.53 38.40
C THR A 176 19.00 -6.18 39.16
N ALA A 177 18.93 -5.25 40.13
CA ALA A 177 20.11 -4.78 40.87
C ALA A 177 20.48 -5.68 42.08
N SER A 178 19.50 -6.26 42.78
CA SER A 178 19.74 -7.07 44.00
C SER A 178 20.41 -8.42 43.72
N LYS A 179 20.32 -8.95 42.49
CA LYS A 179 20.93 -10.25 42.11
C LYS A 179 22.46 -10.26 42.03
N GLN A 180 23.12 -9.09 41.99
CA GLN A 180 24.59 -9.01 41.97
C GLN A 180 25.20 -8.88 43.37
N LEU A 181 24.38 -8.67 44.40
CA LEU A 181 24.81 -8.44 45.79
C LEU A 181 24.50 -9.64 46.72
N HIS A 182 23.94 -10.73 46.17
CA HIS A 182 23.74 -12.03 46.79
C HIS A 182 24.34 -13.11 45.91
#